data_AF-A0A5K0ZCZ4-F1
#
_entry.id   AF-A0A5K0ZCZ4-F1
#
_cell.length_a   1.000
_cell.length_b   1.000
_cell.length_c   1.000
_cell.angle_alpha   90.00
_cell.angle_beta   90.00
_cell.angle_gamma   90.00
#
_symmetry.space_group_name_H-M   'P 1'
#
loop_
_entity.id
_entity.type
_entity.pdbx_description
1 polymer ?
#
loop_
_entity_poly.entity_id
_entity_poly.type
_entity_poly.pdbx_seq_one_letter_code
_entity_poly.pdbx_strand_id
1 'polypeptide(L)'
;MIDTGSNLIWTLCVPYYNFTCQMNSTLKPIQSSTYHNLRCTTSFWSACDDNQLRSVKSSYGDGSVVEGSLALKRFWFEDGTDGTIKLPTIAFGCVHKENSVDFENLADPSLVGLRPGSLSL
;
A
#
# COMPACT_ATOMS: atom_id res chain seq x y z
N MET A 1 10.72 3.24 -1.30
CA MET A 1 10.94 4.44 -2.14
C MET A 1 10.05 5.64 -1.77
N ILE A 2 10.56 6.88 -1.90
CA ILE A 2 9.75 8.13 -1.86
C ILE A 2 9.64 8.64 -3.30
N ASP A 3 8.43 8.93 -3.77
CA ASP A 3 8.17 9.29 -5.16
C ASP A 3 7.33 10.57 -5.27
N THR A 4 7.90 11.63 -5.83
CA THR A 4 7.20 12.91 -6.06
C THR A 4 6.41 12.93 -7.37
N GLY A 5 6.57 11.92 -8.23
CA GLY A 5 5.91 11.78 -9.52
C GLY A 5 4.51 11.16 -9.45
N SER A 6 4.21 10.41 -8.38
CA SER A 6 2.92 9.77 -8.15
C SER A 6 2.24 10.25 -6.85
N ASN A 7 0.94 10.00 -6.75
CA ASN A 7 0.09 10.38 -5.62
C ASN A 7 -0.38 9.16 -4.79
N LEU A 8 0.12 7.96 -5.10
CA LEU A 8 -0.31 6.73 -4.45
C LEU A 8 0.72 6.30 -3.41
N ILE A 9 0.29 6.20 -2.16
CA ILE A 9 1.04 5.50 -1.11
C ILE A 9 0.64 4.03 -1.18
N TRP A 10 1.60 3.12 -1.31
CA TRP A 10 1.32 1.69 -1.33
C TRP A 10 2.45 0.85 -0.73
N THR A 11 2.09 -0.33 -0.27
CA THR A 11 3.03 -1.36 0.18
C THR A 11 2.54 -2.72 -0.29
N LEU A 12 3.49 -3.63 -0.50
CA LEU A 12 3.20 -5.02 -0.75
C LEU A 12 2.48 -5.62 0.46
N CYS A 13 1.43 -6.37 0.17
CA CYS A 13 0.64 -7.10 1.13
C CYS A 13 0.65 -8.58 0.77
N VAL A 14 1.19 -9.41 1.66
CA VAL A 14 1.20 -10.86 1.47
C VAL A 14 0.11 -11.53 2.30
N PRO A 15 -0.60 -12.53 1.74
CA PRO A 15 -1.42 -13.41 2.55
C PRO A 15 -0.52 -14.19 3.52
N TYR A 16 -1.01 -14.40 4.74
CA TYR A 16 -0.26 -14.95 5.87
C TYR A 16 0.47 -16.27 5.58
N TYR A 17 -0.02 -17.08 4.64
CA TYR A 17 0.51 -18.40 4.32
C TYR A 17 1.69 -18.40 3.33
N ASN A 18 2.04 -17.24 2.74
CA ASN A 18 3.21 -17.12 1.87
C ASN A 18 4.45 -16.75 2.70
N PHE A 19 5.05 -17.76 3.34
CA PHE A 19 6.22 -17.60 4.20
C PHE A 19 7.54 -17.37 3.44
N THR A 20 7.59 -17.63 2.13
CA THR A 20 8.79 -17.45 1.29
C THR A 20 9.10 -15.98 0.98
N CYS A 21 8.09 -15.11 0.95
CA CYS A 21 8.27 -13.66 0.76
C CYS A 21 8.58 -12.94 2.09
N GLN A 22 9.66 -13.31 2.77
CA GLN A 22 10.08 -12.67 4.03
C GLN A 22 10.90 -11.40 3.76
N MET A 23 10.35 -10.49 2.95
CA MET A 23 10.84 -9.11 2.90
C MET A 23 10.49 -8.44 4.23
N ASN A 24 11.48 -7.91 4.95
CA ASN A 24 11.31 -7.30 6.28
C ASN A 24 10.27 -6.17 6.32
N SER A 25 9.94 -5.56 5.17
CA SER A 25 9.07 -4.39 5.06
C SER A 25 7.67 -4.69 4.50
N THR A 26 7.26 -5.96 4.38
CA THR A 26 5.93 -6.31 3.87
C THR A 26 4.86 -6.17 4.96
N LEU A 27 3.73 -5.55 4.61
CA LEU A 27 2.59 -5.45 5.51
C LEU A 27 1.85 -6.78 5.60
N LYS A 28 1.55 -7.24 6.82
CA LYS A 28 0.67 -8.38 7.09
C LYS A 28 -0.68 -7.89 7.62
N PRO A 29 -1.73 -7.77 6.78
CA PRO A 29 -3.02 -7.20 7.18
C PRO A 29 -3.62 -7.84 8.44
N ILE A 30 -3.59 -9.17 8.54
CA ILE A 30 -4.18 -9.94 9.64
C ILE A 30 -3.51 -9.65 10.99
N GLN A 31 -2.25 -9.19 10.99
CA GLN A 31 -1.50 -8.89 12.21
C GLN A 31 -1.68 -7.44 12.67
N SER A 32 -2.45 -6.62 11.95
CA SER A 32 -2.63 -5.20 12.23
C SER A 32 -4.07 -4.89 12.63
N SER A 33 -4.29 -4.59 13.92
CA SER A 33 -5.62 -4.24 14.46
C SER A 33 -6.22 -2.95 13.86
N THR A 34 -5.38 -2.08 13.31
CA THR A 34 -5.78 -0.82 12.67
C THR A 34 -5.99 -0.94 11.17
N TYR A 35 -5.80 -2.14 10.59
CA TYR A 35 -5.97 -2.37 9.16
C TYR A 35 -7.44 -2.64 8.85
N HIS A 36 -7.99 -1.91 7.89
CA HIS A 36 -9.34 -2.16 7.39
C HIS A 36 -9.39 -2.02 5.88
N ASN A 37 -9.88 -3.04 5.17
CA ASN A 37 -10.14 -2.94 3.74
C ASN A 37 -11.22 -1.88 3.46
N LEU A 38 -11.02 -1.06 2.44
CA LEU A 38 -12.06 -0.17 1.94
C LEU A 38 -13.02 -0.97 1.05
N ARG A 39 -14.30 -1.01 1.45
CA ARG A 39 -15.35 -1.65 0.67
C ARG A 39 -15.97 -0.71 -0.35
N CYS A 40 -16.61 -1.26 -1.37
CA CYS A 40 -17.30 -0.51 -2.42
C CYS A 40 -18.46 0.37 -1.93
N THR A 41 -18.96 0.13 -0.73
CA THR A 41 -19.94 1.00 -0.08
C THR A 41 -19.35 2.34 0.38
N THR A 42 -18.03 2.46 0.48
CA THR A 42 -17.35 3.71 0.83
C THR A 42 -17.31 4.67 -0.35
N SER A 43 -17.38 5.98 -0.11
CA SER A 43 -17.44 7.02 -1.15
C SER A 43 -16.12 7.25 -1.92
N PHE A 44 -15.15 6.35 -1.85
CA PHE A 44 -13.90 6.45 -2.60
C PHE A 44 -14.10 6.26 -4.10
N TRP A 45 -13.50 7.16 -4.89
CA TRP A 45 -13.55 7.14 -6.35
C TRP A 45 -12.49 6.17 -6.88
N SER A 46 -12.73 4.86 -6.71
CA SER A 46 -11.92 3.83 -7.36
C SER A 46 -12.79 2.64 -7.80
N ALA A 47 -12.25 1.81 -8.70
CA ALA A 47 -12.93 0.61 -9.16
C ALA A 47 -13.19 -0.37 -8.01
N CYS A 48 -14.06 -1.35 -8.26
CA CYS A 48 -14.39 -2.40 -7.32
C CYS A 48 -13.96 -3.74 -7.90
N ASP A 49 -13.37 -4.59 -7.08
CA ASP A 49 -13.12 -5.98 -7.44
C ASP A 49 -14.33 -6.88 -7.13
N ASP A 50 -14.22 -8.14 -7.55
CA ASP A 50 -15.25 -9.16 -7.34
C ASP A 50 -15.54 -9.44 -5.85
N ASN A 51 -14.60 -9.08 -4.96
CA ASN A 51 -14.75 -9.20 -3.51
C ASN A 51 -15.40 -7.95 -2.87
N GLN A 52 -15.91 -7.02 -3.67
CA GLN A 52 -16.46 -5.73 -3.24
C GLN A 52 -15.47 -4.87 -2.47
N LEU A 53 -14.17 -5.01 -2.75
CA LEU A 53 -13.14 -4.12 -2.23
C LEU A 53 -12.82 -3.06 -3.28
N ARG A 54 -12.45 -1.88 -2.80
CA ARG A 54 -11.95 -0.81 -3.65
C ARG A 54 -10.60 -1.24 -4.22
N SER A 55 -10.48 -1.30 -5.54
CA SER A 55 -9.24 -1.69 -6.22
C SER A 55 -8.34 -0.49 -6.45
N VAL A 56 -7.04 -0.74 -6.52
CA VAL A 56 -6.03 0.21 -6.96
C VAL A 56 -5.19 -0.38 -8.08
N LYS A 57 -4.90 0.43 -9.08
CA LYS A 57 -3.97 0.11 -10.16
C LYS A 57 -3.17 1.36 -10.47
N SER A 58 -1.84 1.24 -10.51
CA SER A 58 -0.95 2.33 -10.86
C SER A 58 0.11 1.85 -11.84
N SER A 59 0.45 2.69 -12.80
CA SER A 59 1.46 2.44 -13.82
C SER A 59 2.55 3.50 -13.73
N TYR A 60 3.81 3.09 -13.76
CA TYR A 60 4.97 3.96 -13.64
C TYR A 60 5.70 4.11 -14.97
N GLY A 61 6.56 5.12 -15.07
CA GLY A 61 7.27 5.48 -16.30
C GLY A 61 8.27 4.44 -16.79
N ASP A 62 8.71 3.54 -15.91
CA ASP A 62 9.57 2.39 -16.24
C ASP A 62 8.79 1.19 -16.80
N GLY A 63 7.45 1.31 -16.93
CA GLY A 63 6.57 0.24 -17.40
C GLY A 63 6.06 -0.70 -16.32
N SER A 64 6.50 -0.53 -15.07
CA SER A 64 5.98 -1.29 -13.93
C SER A 64 4.53 -0.90 -13.63
N VAL A 65 3.75 -1.90 -13.19
CA VAL A 65 2.33 -1.78 -12.89
C VAL A 65 2.04 -2.56 -11.63
N VAL A 66 1.49 -1.85 -10.64
CA VAL A 66 1.03 -2.44 -9.39
C VAL A 66 -0.49 -2.54 -9.39
N GLU A 67 -1.02 -3.66 -8.88
CA GLU A 67 -2.46 -3.88 -8.70
C GLU A 67 -2.73 -4.42 -7.29
N GLY A 68 -3.84 -3.98 -6.70
CA GLY A 68 -4.22 -4.39 -5.36
C GLY A 68 -5.55 -3.79 -4.91
N SER A 69 -5.71 -3.65 -3.59
CA SER A 69 -6.91 -3.08 -2.97
C SER A 69 -6.56 -1.88 -2.09
N LEU A 70 -7.46 -0.91 -1.98
CA LEU A 70 -7.35 0.19 -1.05
C LEU A 70 -7.72 -0.27 0.37
N ALA A 71 -6.97 0.21 1.34
CA ALA A 71 -7.19 -0.05 2.75
C ALA A 71 -6.91 1.21 3.58
N LEU A 72 -7.43 1.22 4.80
CA LEU A 72 -7.12 2.20 5.82
C LEU A 72 -6.09 1.60 6.78
N LYS A 73 -5.07 2.40 7.13
CA LYS A 73 -4.13 2.04 8.18
C LYS A 73 -3.58 3.28 8.87
N ARG A 74 -3.26 3.12 10.15
CA ARG A 74 -2.46 4.06 10.91
C ARG A 74 -0.99 3.70 10.80
N PHE A 75 -0.17 4.64 10.33
CA PHE A 75 1.28 4.52 10.27
C PHE A 75 1.93 5.40 11.34
N TRP A 76 3.19 5.12 11.63
CA TRP A 76 4.00 5.92 12.54
C TRP A 76 5.44 5.94 12.05
N PHE A 77 6.15 6.99 12.43
CA PHE A 77 7.59 7.15 12.19
C PHE A 77 8.31 7.32 13.51
N GLU A 78 9.53 6.80 13.61
CA GLU A 78 10.44 7.15 14.69
C GLU A 78 10.96 8.58 14.45
N ASP A 79 11.02 9.41 15.49
CA ASP A 79 11.42 10.83 15.36
C ASP A 79 12.94 11.06 15.38
N GLY A 80 13.73 9.98 15.40
CA GLY A 80 15.19 10.02 15.50
C GLY A 80 15.72 10.09 16.94
N THR A 81 14.83 10.14 17.93
CA THR A 81 15.13 9.94 19.35
C THR A 81 14.44 8.65 19.85
N ASP A 82 13.80 8.68 21.02
CA ASP A 82 12.97 7.59 21.54
C ASP A 82 11.46 7.85 21.33
N GLY A 83 11.11 8.84 20.50
CA GLY A 83 9.73 9.25 20.25
C GLY A 83 9.16 8.69 18.94
N THR A 84 7.83 8.57 18.90
CA THR A 84 7.08 8.14 17.71
C THR A 84 6.06 9.19 17.26
N ILE A 85 6.13 9.56 15.99
CA ILE A 85 5.15 10.43 15.32
C ILE A 85 4.07 9.53 14.72
N LYS A 86 2.85 9.59 15.28
CA LYS A 86 1.70 8.84 14.77
C LYS A 86 0.97 9.65 13.72
N LEU A 87 0.78 9.07 12.54
CA LEU A 87 -0.04 9.67 11.49
C LEU A 87 -1.53 9.44 11.80
N PRO A 88 -2.42 10.28 11.24
CA PRO A 88 -3.84 9.93 11.16
C PRO A 88 -4.03 8.61 10.40
N THR A 89 -5.22 8.03 10.50
CA THR A 89 -5.58 6.90 9.64
C THR A 89 -5.61 7.39 8.20
N ILE A 90 -4.76 6.82 7.34
CA ILE A 90 -4.67 7.17 5.92
C ILE A 90 -5.15 6.02 5.05
N ALA A 91 -5.67 6.37 3.86
CA ALA A 91 -5.92 5.41 2.80
C ALA A 91 -4.61 5.11 2.06
N PHE A 92 -4.37 3.84 1.77
CA PHE A 92 -3.17 3.38 1.03
C PHE A 92 -3.50 2.16 0.18
N GLY A 93 -2.65 1.87 -0.79
CA GLY A 93 -2.70 0.68 -1.62
C GLY A 93 -2.03 -0.51 -0.96
N CYS A 94 -2.80 -1.59 -0.78
CA CYS A 94 -2.33 -2.91 -0.39
C CYS A 94 -2.13 -3.71 -1.68
N VAL A 95 -0.88 -3.79 -2.15
CA VAL A 95 -0.55 -4.35 -3.47
C VAL A 95 -0.40 -5.86 -3.38
N HIS A 96 -1.03 -6.57 -4.32
CA HIS A 96 -1.04 -8.03 -4.43
C HIS A 96 -0.55 -8.53 -5.78
N LYS A 97 -0.18 -7.62 -6.70
CA LYS A 97 0.38 -7.90 -8.04
C LYS A 97 1.34 -6.79 -8.46
N GLU A 98 2.51 -7.18 -8.95
CA GLU A 98 3.46 -6.34 -9.69
C GLU A 98 3.83 -7.11 -10.97
N ASN A 99 3.94 -6.42 -12.12
CA ASN A 99 4.03 -7.06 -13.43
C ASN A 99 5.45 -7.12 -14.03
N SER A 100 6.40 -6.38 -13.49
CA SER A 100 7.74 -6.24 -14.04
C SER A 100 8.74 -7.20 -13.39
N VAL A 101 8.50 -7.61 -12.15
CA VAL A 101 9.40 -8.43 -11.33
C VAL A 101 8.58 -9.33 -10.39
N ASP A 102 9.04 -10.56 -10.18
CA ASP A 102 8.46 -11.43 -9.14
C ASP A 102 8.60 -10.77 -7.75
N PHE A 103 7.60 -10.92 -6.88
CA PHE A 103 7.58 -10.24 -5.57
C PHE A 103 8.80 -10.48 -4.70
N GLU A 104 9.37 -11.67 -4.80
CA GLU A 104 10.54 -12.08 -4.03
C GLU A 104 11.81 -11.33 -4.46
N ASN A 105 11.77 -10.64 -5.59
CA ASN A 105 12.91 -9.90 -6.16
C ASN A 105 12.68 -8.37 -6.17
N LEU A 106 11.58 -7.87 -5.57
CA LEU A 106 11.35 -6.44 -5.44
C LEU A 106 12.35 -5.81 -4.47
N ALA A 107 13.21 -4.92 -4.97
CA ALA A 107 14.15 -4.15 -4.14
C ALA A 107 13.42 -3.21 -3.17
N ASP A 108 12.31 -2.61 -3.62
CA ASP A 108 11.47 -1.69 -2.86
C ASP A 108 10.02 -2.20 -2.83
N PRO A 109 9.58 -2.92 -1.79
CA PRO A 109 8.21 -3.43 -1.70
C PRO A 109 7.21 -2.35 -1.24
N SER A 110 7.61 -1.08 -1.20
CA SER A 110 6.76 0.03 -0.78
C SER A 110 7.16 1.36 -1.41
N LEU A 111 6.17 2.22 -1.61
CA LEU A 111 6.33 3.53 -2.24
C LEU A 111 5.42 4.56 -1.54
N VAL A 112 5.97 5.74 -1.27
CA VAL A 112 5.24 6.89 -0.73
C VAL A 112 5.14 7.96 -1.79
N GLY A 113 3.95 8.07 -2.42
CA GLY A 113 3.64 9.11 -3.39
C GLY A 113 3.36 10.45 -2.70
N LEU A 114 4.00 11.53 -3.17
CA LEU A 114 3.89 12.88 -2.60
C LEU A 114 3.29 13.91 -3.56
N ARG A 115 2.83 13.48 -4.74
CA ARG A 115 2.12 14.38 -5.65
C ARG A 115 0.74 14.73 -5.06
N PRO A 116 0.33 16.01 -5.06
CA PRO A 116 -0.99 16.41 -4.57
C PRO A 116 -2.12 15.62 -5.23
N GLY A 117 -3.05 15.10 -4.42
CA GLY A 117 -4.18 14.33 -4.88
C GLY A 117 -4.97 13.71 -3.73
N SER A 118 -6.10 13.05 -4.05
CA SER A 118 -7.01 12.44 -3.07
C SER A 118 -6.41 11.29 -2.25
N LEU A 119 -5.23 10.81 -2.63
CA LEU A 119 -4.49 9.72 -1.96
C LEU A 119 -3.09 10.17 -1.48
N SER A 120 -2.79 11.48 -1.56
CA SER A 120 -1.56 12.07 -1.02
C SER A 120 -1.66 12.20 0.50
N LEU A 121 -0.50 12.10 1.17
CA LEU A 121 -0.30 12.51 2.56
C LEU A 121 -0.42 14.03 2.71
#